data_AF-A0A1G0C668-F1
#
_entry.id   AF-A0A1G0C668-F1
#
_cell.length_a   1.000
_cell.length_b   1.000
_cell.length_c   1.000
_cell.angle_alpha   90.00
_cell.angle_beta   90.00
_cell.angle_gamma   90.00
#
_symmetry.space_group_name_H-M   'P 1'
#
loop_
_entity.id
_entity.type
_entity.pdbx_description
1 polymer ?
#
loop_
_entity_poly.entity_id
_entity_poly.type
_entity_poly.pdbx_seq_one_letter_code
_entity_poly.pdbx_strand_id
1 'polypeptide(L)'
;MQANYSEKEIISLLQKVQIFNRSIGSYEMFAINNSFDYVIKLSNGTIYFKVSELKDDENGTISPETLNQISQRFSNGSNQQQNQNSQQNQQQANHNQNINSQSRSSVNVVVQKQRGFSFGRFLLGFIGIVALIIVVLIIAAVVVVGRMPFF
;
A
#
# COMPACT_ATOMS: atom_id res chain seq x y z
N MET A 1 14.88 21.44 4.93
CA MET A 1 15.27 20.17 5.58
C MET A 1 14.15 19.17 5.32
N GLN A 2 14.46 18.01 4.75
CA GLN A 2 13.48 16.93 4.57
C GLN A 2 13.29 16.27 5.94
N ALA A 3 12.09 16.34 6.51
CA ALA A 3 11.80 15.68 7.78
C ALA A 3 11.76 14.17 7.53
N ASN A 4 12.67 13.42 8.17
CA ASN A 4 12.68 11.97 8.14
C ASN A 4 12.17 11.47 9.49
N TYR A 5 10.89 11.12 9.54
CA TYR A 5 10.26 10.52 10.70
C TYR A 5 10.70 9.05 10.83
N SER A 6 11.09 8.69 12.05
CA SER A 6 11.44 7.33 12.44
C SER A 6 10.18 6.50 12.71
N GLU A 7 10.39 5.20 12.86
CA GLU A 7 9.34 4.25 13.25
C GLU A 7 8.61 4.67 14.54
N LYS A 8 9.33 5.30 15.48
CA LYS A 8 8.75 5.72 16.76
C LYS A 8 7.67 6.78 16.58
N GLU A 9 7.92 7.82 15.76
CA GLU A 9 6.92 8.87 15.53
C GLU A 9 5.72 8.31 14.77
N ILE A 10 5.95 7.40 13.82
CA ILE A 10 4.89 6.74 13.05
C ILE A 10 4.01 5.89 13.96
N ILE A 11 4.60 5.08 14.84
CA ILE A 11 3.86 4.26 15.81
C ILE A 11 3.08 5.15 16.79
N SER A 12 3.68 6.25 17.26
CA SER A 12 3.02 7.21 18.15
C SER A 12 1.72 7.75 17.53
N LEU A 13 1.80 8.25 16.30
CA LEU A 13 0.63 8.76 15.60
C LEU A 13 -0.39 7.64 15.34
N LEU A 14 0.06 6.46 14.92
CA LEU A 14 -0.82 5.32 14.68
C LEU A 14 -1.62 4.93 15.91
N GLN A 15 -1.00 4.91 17.09
CA GLN A 15 -1.69 4.59 18.35
C GLN A 15 -2.83 5.59 18.64
N LYS A 16 -2.61 6.88 18.39
CA LYS A 16 -3.65 7.91 18.55
C LYS A 16 -4.78 7.72 17.54
N VAL A 17 -4.45 7.40 16.30
CA VAL A 17 -5.44 7.13 15.23
C VAL A 17 -6.28 5.89 15.52
N GLN A 18 -5.70 4.83 16.08
CA GLN A 18 -6.40 3.58 16.44
C GLN A 18 -7.53 3.78 17.46
N ILE A 19 -7.51 4.88 18.23
CA ILE A 19 -8.60 5.22 19.15
C ILE A 19 -9.90 5.49 18.39
N PHE A 20 -9.80 6.11 17.21
CA PHE A 20 -10.93 6.51 16.37
C PHE A 20 -11.40 5.39 15.44
N ASN A 21 -10.50 4.47 15.06
CA ASN A 21 -10.84 3.32 14.24
C ASN A 21 -10.21 2.03 14.80
N ARG A 22 -11.02 1.30 15.58
CA ARG A 22 -10.62 0.03 16.22
C ARG A 22 -10.42 -1.12 15.24
N SER A 23 -10.80 -0.96 13.96
CA SER A 23 -10.54 -1.96 12.93
C SER A 23 -9.11 -1.90 12.40
N ILE A 24 -8.34 -0.87 12.72
CA ILE A 24 -6.93 -0.75 12.30
C ILE A 24 -6.10 -1.80 13.04
N GLY A 25 -5.38 -2.63 12.27
CA GLY A 25 -4.52 -3.68 12.80
C GLY A 25 -3.21 -3.16 13.39
N SER A 26 -2.32 -4.11 13.69
CA SER A 26 -1.00 -3.83 14.25
C SER A 26 -0.04 -3.33 13.18
N TYR A 27 0.88 -2.45 13.56
CA TYR A 27 1.96 -1.98 12.70
C TYR A 27 2.87 -3.13 12.23
N GLU A 28 3.25 -3.12 10.94
CA GLU A 28 4.26 -4.04 10.39
C GLU A 28 5.49 -3.31 9.86
N MET A 29 5.29 -2.31 9.01
CA MET A 29 6.38 -1.53 8.39
C MET A 29 5.85 -0.23 7.79
N PHE A 30 6.75 0.70 7.47
CA PHE A 30 6.43 1.87 6.65
C PHE A 30 7.34 1.98 5.43
N ALA A 31 6.85 2.72 4.43
CA ALA A 31 7.63 3.17 3.29
C ALA A 31 7.24 4.62 2.94
N ILE A 32 8.12 5.34 2.24
CA ILE A 32 7.83 6.69 1.75
C ILE A 32 7.44 6.57 0.28
N ASN A 33 6.29 7.15 -0.11
CA ASN A 33 5.85 7.16 -1.50
C ASN A 33 6.49 8.30 -2.30
N ASN A 34 6.18 8.39 -3.59
CA ASN A 34 6.69 9.43 -4.49
C ASN A 34 6.22 10.85 -4.11
N SER A 35 5.15 10.97 -3.31
CA SER A 35 4.63 12.23 -2.77
C SER A 35 5.25 12.61 -1.42
N PHE A 36 6.25 11.85 -0.96
CA PHE A 36 6.85 11.95 0.38
C PHE A 36 5.90 11.66 1.55
N ASP A 37 4.73 11.07 1.27
CA ASP A 37 3.85 10.59 2.32
C ASP A 37 4.30 9.22 2.81
N TYR A 38 4.02 8.95 4.08
CA TYR A 38 4.31 7.69 4.73
C TYR A 38 3.16 6.72 4.47
N VAL A 39 3.48 5.58 3.86
CA VAL A 39 2.58 4.45 3.69
C VAL A 39 2.88 3.46 4.79
N ILE A 40 1.91 3.19 5.64
CA ILE A 40 2.04 2.32 6.81
C ILE A 40 1.30 1.03 6.51
N LYS A 41 2.06 -0.06 6.43
CA LYS A 41 1.51 -1.41 6.31
C LYS A 41 1.14 -1.92 7.70
N LEU A 42 -0.08 -2.46 7.77
CA LEU A 42 -0.68 -3.01 8.97
C LEU A 42 -1.01 -4.49 8.74
N SER A 43 -1.21 -5.24 9.81
CA SER A 43 -1.56 -6.67 9.75
C SER A 43 -2.83 -6.99 8.97
N ASN A 44 -3.69 -5.99 8.74
CA ASN A 44 -4.97 -6.14 8.05
C ASN A 44 -5.22 -5.07 6.97
N GLY A 45 -4.20 -4.31 6.56
CA GLY A 45 -4.41 -3.27 5.56
C GLY A 45 -3.30 -2.25 5.48
N THR A 46 -3.67 -1.05 5.07
CA THR A 46 -2.72 0.06 4.87
C THR A 46 -3.37 1.37 5.25
N ILE A 47 -2.57 2.28 5.82
CA ILE A 47 -2.96 3.65 6.13
C ILE A 47 -1.87 4.62 5.67
N TYR A 48 -2.25 5.86 5.37
CA TYR A 48 -1.35 6.88 4.85
C TYR A 48 -1.25 8.06 5.81
N PHE A 49 -0.03 8.45 6.17
CA PHE A 49 0.26 9.65 6.96
C PHE A 49 1.00 10.68 6.10
N LYS A 50 0.54 11.93 6.16
CA LYS A 50 1.24 13.06 5.56
C LYS A 50 2.36 13.53 6.48
N VAL A 51 3.41 14.10 5.90
CA VAL A 51 4.50 14.75 6.65
C VAL A 51 3.96 15.84 7.59
N SER A 52 2.96 16.61 7.16
CA SER A 52 2.34 17.64 7.99
C SER A 52 1.65 17.06 9.24
N GLU A 53 1.02 15.89 9.11
CA GLU A 53 0.31 15.23 10.21
C GLU A 53 1.30 14.68 11.24
N LEU A 54 2.43 14.14 10.77
CA LEU A 54 3.54 13.70 11.64
C LEU A 54 4.19 14.90 12.36
N LYS A 55 4.35 16.02 11.66
CA LYS A 55 4.85 17.27 12.26
C LYS A 55 3.91 17.83 13.31
N ASP A 56 2.61 17.80 13.06
CA ASP A 56 1.60 18.25 14.02
C ASP A 56 1.55 17.32 15.23
N ASP A 57 1.75 16.01 15.04
CA ASP A 57 1.86 15.05 16.14
C ASP A 57 3.09 15.31 17.03
N GLU A 58 4.26 15.51 16.40
CA GLU A 58 5.53 15.82 17.05
C GLU A 58 5.43 17.11 17.90
N ASN A 59 4.77 18.13 17.36
CA ASN A 59 4.55 19.40 18.06
C ASN A 59 3.40 19.34 19.09
N GLY A 60 2.66 18.22 19.17
CA GLY A 60 1.50 18.08 20.03
C GLY A 60 0.30 18.96 19.62
N THR A 61 0.26 19.43 18.37
CA THR A 61 -0.79 20.30 17.83
C THR A 61 -1.83 19.55 17.01
N ILE A 62 -1.69 18.24 16.84
CA ILE A 62 -2.65 17.43 16.09
C ILE A 62 -4.02 17.40 16.79
N SER A 63 -5.06 17.75 16.05
CA SER A 63 -6.42 17.79 16.59
C SER A 63 -7.12 16.41 16.54
N PRO A 64 -8.11 16.16 17.42
CA PRO A 64 -8.94 14.97 17.35
C PRO A 64 -9.67 14.79 16.00
N GLU A 65 -10.05 15.90 15.37
CA GLU A 65 -10.69 15.89 14.04
C GLU A 65 -9.74 15.35 12.98
N THR A 66 -8.48 15.79 12.99
CA THR A 66 -7.43 15.29 12.09
C THR A 66 -7.17 13.81 12.34
N LEU A 67 -7.09 13.37 13.60
CA LEU A 67 -6.93 11.94 13.93
C LEU A 67 -8.08 11.08 13.39
N ASN A 68 -9.32 11.55 13.53
CA ASN A 68 -10.48 10.88 12.96
C ASN A 68 -10.41 10.83 11.42
N GLN A 69 -10.05 11.94 10.77
CA GLN A 69 -9.87 11.98 9.31
C GLN A 69 -8.79 11.02 8.82
N ILE A 70 -7.66 10.92 9.53
CA ILE A 70 -6.60 9.96 9.22
C ILE A 70 -7.15 8.53 9.35
N SER A 71 -7.90 8.25 10.41
CA SER A 71 -8.46 6.91 10.68
C SER A 71 -9.40 6.40 9.58
N GLN A 72 -10.08 7.31 8.87
CA GLN A 72 -10.96 7.01 7.75
C GLN A 72 -10.21 6.66 6.46
N ARG A 73 -8.90 6.97 6.38
CA ARG A 73 -8.04 6.59 5.24
C ARG A 73 -7.54 5.16 5.32
N PHE A 74 -7.83 4.45 6.40
CA PHE A 74 -7.50 3.04 6.53
C PHE A 74 -8.22 2.24 5.44
N SER A 75 -7.45 1.47 4.67
CA SER A 75 -7.98 0.55 3.68
C SER A 75 -7.67 -0.87 4.09
N ASN A 76 -8.73 -1.66 4.27
CA ASN A 76 -8.61 -3.08 4.62
C ASN A 76 -8.05 -3.85 3.42
N GLY A 77 -7.04 -4.70 3.68
CA GLY A 77 -6.30 -5.45 2.65
C GLY A 77 -7.15 -6.44 1.86
N SER A 78 -8.38 -6.72 2.29
CA SER A 78 -9.34 -7.55 1.55
C SER A 78 -9.91 -6.90 0.28
N ASN A 79 -9.73 -5.58 0.08
CA ASN A 79 -10.30 -4.85 -1.07
C ASN A 79 -9.26 -4.30 -2.07
N GLN A 80 -7.97 -4.61 -1.93
CA GLN A 80 -6.91 -3.98 -2.74
C GLN A 80 -6.21 -4.91 -3.75
N GLN A 81 -6.98 -5.56 -4.63
CA GLN A 81 -6.42 -6.10 -5.88
C GLN A 81 -6.94 -5.39 -7.15
N GLN A 82 -7.71 -4.32 -7.04
CA GLN A 82 -8.31 -3.69 -8.22
C GLN A 82 -8.37 -2.16 -8.11
N ASN A 83 -7.22 -1.48 -8.10
CA ASN A 83 -7.10 -0.08 -8.56
C ASN A 83 -5.64 0.43 -8.56
N GLN A 84 -4.77 -0.19 -9.36
CA GLN A 84 -3.44 0.39 -9.66
C GLN A 84 -3.21 0.70 -11.15
N ASN A 85 -4.26 0.76 -11.99
CA ASN A 85 -4.09 1.15 -13.39
C ASN A 85 -5.25 2.03 -13.88
N SER A 86 -5.32 3.27 -13.39
CA SER A 86 -6.18 4.31 -13.99
C SER A 86 -5.62 5.70 -13.70
N GLN A 87 -4.40 5.99 -14.17
CA GLN A 87 -3.91 7.37 -14.29
C GLN A 87 -2.87 7.49 -15.40
N GLN A 88 -3.31 7.29 -16.65
CA GLN A 88 -2.64 7.85 -17.82
C GLN A 88 -3.59 7.83 -19.02
N ASN A 89 -4.24 8.98 -19.24
CA ASN A 89 -4.83 9.52 -20.48
C ASN A 89 -6.16 10.22 -20.20
N GLN A 90 -6.07 11.46 -19.72
CA GLN A 90 -7.12 12.46 -19.96
C GLN A 90 -6.45 13.74 -20.46
N GLN A 91 -6.15 13.77 -21.76
CA GLN A 91 -6.06 15.01 -22.50
C GLN A 91 -6.81 14.84 -23.82
N GLN A 92 -7.79 15.73 -24.00
CA GLN A 92 -8.42 16.13 -25.26
C GLN A 92 -9.37 15.14 -25.94
N ALA A 93 -10.67 15.40 -25.78
CA ALA A 93 -11.54 15.80 -26.89
C ALA A 93 -12.85 16.38 -26.33
N ASN A 94 -13.01 17.69 -26.48
CA ASN A 94 -14.23 18.44 -26.29
C ASN A 94 -15.14 18.20 -27.50
N HIS A 95 -16.31 17.59 -27.30
CA HIS A 95 -17.40 17.68 -28.28
C HIS A 95 -18.77 17.62 -27.57
N ASN A 96 -19.33 18.81 -27.42
CA ASN A 96 -20.74 19.17 -27.37
C ASN A 96 -21.74 18.05 -27.70
N GLN A 97 -22.65 17.72 -26.76
CA GLN A 97 -24.07 17.52 -27.06
C GLN A 97 -24.95 17.60 -25.81
N ASN A 98 -25.77 18.65 -25.82
CA ASN A 98 -27.04 18.85 -25.14
C ASN A 98 -27.98 17.63 -25.32
N ILE A 99 -28.69 17.21 -24.26
CA ILE A 99 -30.16 16.99 -24.23
C ILE A 99 -30.61 16.62 -22.79
N ASN A 100 -31.55 17.41 -22.33
CA ASN A 100 -32.45 17.29 -21.19
C ASN A 100 -33.28 15.98 -21.21
N SER A 101 -33.41 15.25 -20.09
CA SER A 101 -34.60 14.44 -19.72
C SER A 101 -34.51 13.87 -18.30
N GLN A 102 -35.53 14.14 -17.48
CA GLN A 102 -35.90 13.41 -16.27
C GLN A 102 -36.28 11.95 -16.60
N SER A 103 -35.95 10.98 -15.73
CA SER A 103 -36.92 9.97 -15.25
C SER A 103 -36.32 9.04 -14.18
N ARG A 104 -37.19 8.55 -13.30
CA ARG A 104 -36.91 7.64 -12.17
C ARG A 104 -36.78 6.17 -12.61
N SER A 105 -36.21 5.38 -11.70
CA SER A 105 -36.51 3.95 -11.43
C SER A 105 -35.83 2.87 -12.28
N SER A 106 -35.04 2.05 -11.57
CA SER A 106 -34.96 0.57 -11.64
C SER A 106 -34.73 -0.13 -12.99
N VAL A 107 -33.69 -0.97 -13.08
CA VAL A 107 -33.79 -2.42 -13.41
C VAL A 107 -32.39 -3.06 -13.48
N ASN A 108 -32.34 -4.25 -12.89
CA ASN A 108 -31.29 -5.25 -12.81
C ASN A 108 -30.84 -5.76 -14.20
N VAL A 109 -29.53 -5.91 -14.46
CA VAL A 109 -29.02 -6.65 -15.63
C VAL A 109 -27.80 -7.51 -15.27
N VAL A 110 -28.12 -8.77 -14.98
CA VAL A 110 -27.50 -10.02 -15.46
C VAL A 110 -25.99 -10.03 -15.75
N VAL A 111 -25.29 -10.84 -14.94
CA VAL A 111 -23.97 -11.43 -15.18
C VAL A 111 -23.94 -12.19 -16.51
N GLN A 112 -22.99 -11.87 -17.40
CA GLN A 112 -22.62 -12.76 -18.49
C GLN A 112 -21.09 -12.94 -18.60
N LYS A 113 -20.74 -14.23 -18.59
CA LYS A 113 -19.44 -14.88 -18.51
C LYS A 113 -18.87 -15.11 -19.92
N GLN A 114 -17.62 -14.73 -20.16
CA GLN A 114 -16.75 -15.32 -21.20
C GLN A 114 -15.33 -15.43 -20.62
N ARG A 115 -14.96 -16.55 -19.98
CA ARG A 115 -14.25 -17.72 -20.55
C ARG A 115 -13.07 -17.36 -21.48
N GLY A 116 -11.86 -17.61 -20.99
CA GLY A 116 -10.68 -17.82 -21.84
C GLY A 116 -9.31 -17.39 -21.26
N PHE A 117 -8.99 -17.66 -19.99
CA PHE A 117 -7.64 -17.37 -19.47
C PHE A 117 -6.70 -18.56 -19.72
N SER A 118 -5.81 -18.40 -20.70
CA SER A 118 -4.68 -19.31 -20.96
C SER A 118 -3.60 -19.09 -19.90
N PHE A 119 -3.57 -19.95 -18.87
CA PHE A 119 -2.54 -19.99 -17.81
C PHE A 119 -1.24 -20.70 -18.24
N GLY A 120 -0.72 -20.37 -19.42
CA GLY A 120 0.34 -21.16 -20.05
C GLY A 120 1.79 -20.80 -19.69
N ARG A 121 2.09 -19.68 -19.01
CA ARG A 121 3.49 -19.17 -18.99
C ARG A 121 4.06 -18.56 -17.72
N PHE A 122 3.34 -18.53 -16.59
CA PHE A 122 3.84 -17.84 -15.39
C PHE A 122 4.67 -18.69 -14.41
N LEU A 123 4.82 -20.00 -14.63
CA LEU A 123 5.48 -20.88 -13.65
C LEU A 123 7.00 -21.06 -13.85
N LEU A 124 7.57 -20.64 -14.99
CA LEU A 124 8.99 -20.88 -15.28
C LEU A 124 9.95 -19.84 -14.65
N GLY A 125 9.49 -18.67 -14.24
CA GLY A 125 10.35 -17.59 -13.72
C GLY A 125 10.78 -17.77 -12.27
N PHE A 126 9.97 -18.45 -11.44
CA PHE A 126 10.21 -18.54 -10.00
C PHE A 126 11.27 -19.57 -9.63
N ILE A 127 11.40 -20.66 -10.39
CA ILE A 127 12.35 -21.74 -10.09
C ILE A 127 13.80 -21.24 -10.23
N GLY A 128 14.09 -20.36 -11.20
CA GLY A 128 15.44 -19.82 -11.41
C GLY A 128 15.93 -18.92 -10.28
N ILE A 129 15.04 -18.11 -9.69
CA ILE A 129 15.40 -17.19 -8.60
C ILE A 129 15.73 -17.96 -7.32
N VAL A 130 14.97 -19.01 -7.02
CA VAL A 130 15.20 -19.85 -5.83
C VAL A 130 16.54 -20.59 -5.92
N ALA A 131 16.89 -21.12 -7.10
CA ALA A 131 18.17 -21.81 -7.30
C ALA A 131 19.38 -20.87 -7.10
N LEU A 132 19.28 -19.61 -7.54
CA LEU A 132 20.36 -18.63 -7.42
C LEU A 132 20.62 -18.25 -5.96
N ILE A 133 19.56 -18.09 -5.16
CA ILE A 133 19.67 -17.80 -3.72
C ILE A 133 20.38 -18.94 -2.97
N ILE A 134 20.04 -20.19 -3.28
CA ILE A 134 20.66 -21.37 -2.63
C ILE A 134 22.16 -21.43 -2.94
N VAL A 135 22.56 -21.19 -4.19
CA VAL A 135 23.99 -21.21 -4.58
C VAL A 135 24.78 -20.12 -3.86
N VAL A 136 24.24 -18.91 -3.75
CA VAL A 136 24.90 -17.79 -3.05
C VAL A 136 25.09 -18.11 -1.56
N LEU A 137 24.10 -18.72 -0.91
CA LEU A 137 24.20 -19.14 0.49
C LEU A 137 25.26 -20.23 0.70
N ILE A 138 25.37 -21.20 -0.21
CA ILE A 138 26.39 -22.25 -0.12
C ILE A 138 27.80 -21.66 -0.28
N ILE A 139 28.01 -20.77 -1.25
CA ILE A 139 29.32 -20.12 -1.46
C ILE A 139 29.71 -19.30 -0.23
N ALA A 140 28.78 -18.52 0.33
CA ALA A 140 29.03 -17.75 1.54
C ALA A 140 29.44 -18.64 2.73
N ALA A 141 28.76 -19.78 2.92
CA ALA A 141 29.09 -20.73 3.98
C ALA A 141 30.50 -21.35 3.80
N VAL A 142 30.86 -21.75 2.58
CA VAL A 142 32.18 -22.34 2.30
C VAL A 142 33.31 -21.32 2.49
N VAL A 143 33.10 -20.06 2.11
CA VAL A 143 34.09 -18.98 2.32
C VAL A 143 34.29 -18.66 3.80
N VAL A 144 33.22 -18.70 4.61
CA VAL A 144 33.31 -18.47 6.06
C VAL A 144 34.04 -19.63 6.76
N VAL A 145 33.76 -20.87 6.39
CA VAL A 145 34.43 -22.05 6.97
C VAL A 145 35.90 -22.14 6.55
N GLY A 146 36.24 -21.78 5.31
CA GLY A 146 37.62 -21.73 4.82
C GLY A 146 38.48 -20.60 5.39
N ARG A 147 37.88 -19.64 6.11
CA ARG A 147 38.56 -18.50 6.76
C ARG A 147 38.62 -18.60 8.29
N MET A 148 38.29 -19.75 8.87
CA MET A 148 38.61 -19.99 10.28
C MET A 148 40.09 -20.37 10.41
N PRO A 149 40.92 -19.54 11.08
CA PRO A 149 42.26 -19.98 11.46
C PRO A 149 42.09 -21.07 12.52
N PHE A 150 42.64 -22.26 12.26
CA PHE A 150 42.86 -23.26 13.30
C PHE A 150 43.81 -22.64 14.34
N PHE A 151 43.26 -22.21 15.46
CA PHE A 151 43.96 -21.97 16.72
C PHE A 151 43.12 -22.55 17.85
#